data_AF-A0A965LW86-F1
#
_entry.id   AF-A0A965LW86-F1
#
_cell.length_a   1.000
_cell.length_b   1.000
_cell.length_c   1.000
_cell.angle_alpha   90.00
_cell.angle_beta   90.00
_cell.angle_gamma   90.00
#
_symmetry.space_group_name_H-M   'P 1'
#
loop_
_entity.id
_entity.type
_entity.pdbx_description
1 polymer ?
#
loop_
_entity_poly.entity_id
_entity_poly.type
_entity_poly.pdbx_seq_one_letter_code
_entity_poly.pdbx_strand_id
1 'polypeptide(L)' 'MFAKNCWYVAALTREVGRTLLARTIANEQLIFYRTEAGQPVAM' A
#
# COMPACT_ATOMS: atom_id res chain seq x y z
N MET A 1 -10.14 15.81 7.86
CA MET A 1 -10.17 14.78 8.94
C MET A 1 -10.41 13.43 8.29
N PHE A 2 -9.63 12.39 8.64
CA PHE A 2 -9.75 11.03 8.10
C PHE A 2 -10.06 10.05 9.24
N ALA A 3 -10.89 9.03 9.00
CA ALA A 3 -11.08 7.94 9.96
C ALA A 3 -9.84 7.04 9.96
N LYS A 4 -9.20 6.81 11.11
CA LYS A 4 -7.95 6.04 11.17
C LYS A 4 -8.12 4.59 11.61
N ASN A 5 -9.20 4.28 12.33
CA ASN A 5 -9.46 2.96 12.91
C ASN A 5 -10.43 2.15 12.05
N CYS A 6 -10.22 2.14 10.73
CA CYS A 6 -11.01 1.37 9.79
C CYS A 6 -10.16 0.88 8.62
N TRP A 7 -10.69 -0.08 7.86
CA TRP A 7 -10.01 -0.62 6.70
C TRP A 7 -10.12 0.31 5.50
N TYR A 8 -9.00 0.47 4.79
CA TYR A 8 -8.90 1.14 3.51
C TYR A 8 -8.35 0.19 2.46
N VAL A 9 -8.91 0.22 1.25
CA VAL A 9 -8.28 -0.43 0.10
C VAL A 9 -7.14 0.47 -0.36
N ALA A 10 -5.91 -0.01 -0.21
CA ALA A 10 -4.72 0.79 -0.48
C ALA A 10 -4.19 0.68 -1.92
N ALA A 11 -4.38 -0.48 -2.55
CA ALA A 11 -4.01 -0.76 -3.94
C ALA A 11 -4.71 -2.04 -4.44
N LEU A 12 -4.77 -2.20 -5.76
CA LEU A 12 -5.20 -3.46 -6.40
C LEU A 12 -4.01 -4.42 -6.59
N THR A 13 -4.30 -5.72 -6.64
CA THR A 13 -3.28 -6.78 -6.84
C THR A 13 -2.34 -6.54 -8.03
N ARG A 14 -2.88 -5.97 -9.12
CA ARG A 14 -2.13 -5.68 -10.35
C ARG A 14 -1.21 -4.45 -10.26
N GLU A 15 -1.46 -3.56 -9.30
CA GLU A 15 -0.64 -2.36 -9.09
C GLU A 15 0.59 -2.68 -8.23
N VAL A 16 0.48 -3.64 -7.31
CA VAL A 16 1.57 -4.00 -6.39
C VAL A 16 2.45 -5.10 -6.99
N GLY A 17 3.52 -4.65 -7.64
CA GLY A 17 4.57 -5.47 -8.25
C GLY A 17 5.92 -5.37 -7.54
N ARG A 18 7.00 -5.62 -8.28
CA ARG A 18 8.38 -5.52 -7.76
C ARG A 18 8.90 -4.09 -7.65
N THR A 19 8.30 -3.17 -8.40
CA THR A 19 8.63 -1.76 -8.34
C THR A 19 7.90 -1.12 -7.15
N LEU A 20 8.57 -0.19 -6.48
CA LEU A 20 7.99 0.58 -5.39
C LEU A 20 6.81 1.43 -5.92
N LEU A 21 5.67 1.33 -5.24
CA LEU A 21 4.48 2.12 -5.51
C LEU A 21 4.24 3.07 -4.32
N ALA A 22 4.45 4.37 -4.53
CA ALA A 22 4.16 5.37 -3.51
C ALA A 22 2.69 5.81 -3.55
N ARG A 23 2.05 5.91 -2.37
CA ARG A 23 0.71 6.47 -2.20
C ARG A 23 0.62 7.26 -0.90
N THR A 24 -0.33 8.20 -0.86
CA THR A 24 -0.70 8.88 0.38
C THR A 24 -2.13 8.48 0.74
N ILE A 25 -2.32 7.87 1.92
CA ILE A 25 -3.62 7.42 2.42
C ILE A 25 -3.83 8.01 3.80
N ALA A 26 -5.00 8.59 4.05
CA ALA A 26 -5.32 9.26 5.32
C ALA A 26 -4.24 10.28 5.78
N ASN A 27 -3.59 10.95 4.81
CA ASN A 27 -2.48 11.89 4.99
C ASN A 27 -1.16 11.26 5.50
N GLU A 28 -0.99 9.95 5.32
CA GLU A 28 0.24 9.21 5.62
C GLU A 28 0.87 8.69 4.32
N GLN A 29 2.18 8.91 4.17
CA GLN A 29 2.93 8.45 3.00
C GLN A 29 3.33 7.00 3.20
N LEU A 30 2.98 6.15 2.25
CA LEU A 30 3.17 4.71 2.30
C LEU A 30 3.80 4.22 1.01
N ILE A 31 4.65 3.20 1.13
CA ILE A 31 5.26 2.51 -0.01
C ILE A 31 4.77 1.08 -0.05
N PHE A 32 4.23 0.69 -1.21
CA PHE A 32 3.75 -0.66 -1.48
C PHE A 32 4.71 -1.38 -2.42
N TYR A 33 5.02 -2.64 -2.13
CA TYR A 33 5.78 -3.51 -3.01
C TYR A 33 5.47 -4.98 -2.75
N ARG A 34 5.90 -5.86 -3.64
CA ARG A 34 5.79 -7.31 -3.49
C ARG A 34 7.17 -7.92 -3.25
N THR A 35 7.27 -8.75 -2.21
CA THR A 35 8.49 -9.49 -1.86
C THR A 35 8.85 -10.53 -2.93
N GLU A 36 10.01 -11.16 -2.76
CA GLU A 36 10.43 -12.29 -3.60
C GLU A 36 9.49 -13.49 -3.56
N ALA A 37 8.95 -13.80 -2.40
CA ALA A 37 7.96 -14.86 -2.22
C ALA A 37 6.52 -14.43 -2.57
N GLY A 38 6.33 -13.23 -3.12
CA GLY A 38 5.05 -12.79 -3.68
C GLY A 38 4.09 -12.13 -2.70
N GLN A 39 4.47 -11.90 -1.44
CA GLN A 39 3.63 -11.23 -0.46
C GLN A 39 3.63 -9.70 -0.68
N PRO A 40 2.47 -9.02 -0.65
CA PRO A 40 2.43 -7.57 -0.66
C PRO A 40 2.83 -7.00 0.71
N VAL A 41 3.60 -5.92 0.71
CA VAL A 41 4.08 -5.20 1.90
C VAL A 41 3.70 -3.73 1.77
N ALA A 42 3.36 -3.11 2.89
CA ALA A 42 3.23 -1.66 3.06
C ALA A 42 4.24 -1.20 4.13
N MET A 43 5.03 -0.17 3.82
CA MET A 43 6.00 0.48 4.72
C MET A 43 5.74 1.97 4.81
#